data_AF-A0A660VNW6-F1
#
_entry.id   AF-A0A660VNW6-F1
#
_cell.length_a   1.000
_cell.length_b   1.000
_cell.length_c   1.000
_cell.angle_alpha   90.00
_cell.angle_beta   90.00
_cell.angle_gamma   90.00
#
_symmetry.space_group_name_H-M   'P 1'
#
loop_
_entity.id
_entity.type
_entity.pdbx_description
1 polymer ?
#
loop_
_entity_poly.entity_id
_entity_poly.type
_entity_poly.pdbx_seq_one_letter_code
_entity_poly.pdbx_strand_id
1 'polypeptide(L)'
;MVWRFAFVVVCFVLGCAAQQRSEKPAISETTDPVLNLPVLEEAQELCFDVAKDEVAWRDRYHYLHSHHLDALVALGERAIGAIVVVWQQTYKEGGPEGLRWKLLEALLRIASPEAVPFLNYVLKEGENREKIIAARCALEWGDERNVAALIAQMDNVDVEVLCACAAALRRITGCYFGLERRLDETSQRRAAKKWKLWYQAQIRSARP
;
A
#
# COMPACT_ATOMS: atom_id res chain seq x y z
N MET A 1 10.79 -55.09 -56.85
CA MET A 1 10.16 -55.69 -55.66
C MET A 1 10.35 -54.73 -54.51
N VAL A 2 9.25 -54.10 -54.09
CA VAL A 2 9.24 -52.90 -53.25
C VAL A 2 9.38 -53.32 -51.77
N TRP A 3 10.40 -52.79 -51.10
CA TRP A 3 10.55 -52.85 -49.64
C TRP A 3 9.45 -52.02 -48.98
N ARG A 4 8.58 -52.68 -48.22
CA ARG A 4 7.58 -52.03 -47.35
C ARG A 4 8.24 -51.67 -46.03
N PHE A 5 8.60 -50.40 -45.87
CA PHE A 5 8.89 -49.81 -44.57
C PHE A 5 7.61 -49.79 -43.74
N ALA A 6 7.62 -50.46 -42.59
CA ALA A 6 6.59 -50.37 -41.58
C ALA A 6 6.68 -48.98 -40.91
N PHE A 7 5.76 -48.09 -41.23
CA PHE A 7 5.54 -46.85 -40.48
C PHE A 7 4.85 -47.21 -39.17
N VAL A 8 5.60 -47.11 -38.06
CA VAL A 8 5.02 -47.08 -36.72
C VAL A 8 4.39 -45.71 -36.52
N VAL A 9 3.06 -45.65 -36.52
CA VAL A 9 2.29 -44.48 -36.09
C VAL A 9 2.34 -44.45 -34.56
N VAL A 10 3.20 -43.60 -34.01
CA VAL A 10 3.13 -43.25 -32.58
C VAL A 10 2.09 -42.15 -32.43
N CYS A 11 0.91 -42.53 -31.95
CA CYS A 11 -0.11 -41.60 -31.47
C CYS A 11 0.41 -40.90 -30.20
N PHE A 12 0.97 -39.70 -30.34
CA PHE A 12 1.17 -38.80 -29.20
C PHE A 12 -0.19 -38.19 -28.86
N VAL A 13 -0.87 -38.82 -27.90
CA VAL A 13 -2.05 -38.27 -27.24
C VAL A 13 -1.63 -37.00 -26.51
N LEU A 14 -2.31 -35.91 -26.86
CA LEU A 14 -2.28 -34.60 -26.22
C LEU A 14 -2.42 -34.72 -24.70
N GLY A 15 -1.28 -34.68 -24.01
CA GLY A 15 -1.25 -34.39 -22.58
C GLY A 15 -1.51 -32.91 -22.38
N CYS A 16 -2.79 -32.54 -22.27
CA CYS A 16 -3.22 -31.24 -21.77
C CYS A 16 -2.62 -31.06 -20.37
N ALA A 17 -1.54 -30.29 -20.26
CA ALA A 17 -1.08 -29.78 -18.98
C ALA A 17 -2.17 -28.86 -18.44
N ALA A 18 -2.99 -29.40 -17.54
CA ALA A 18 -3.94 -28.65 -16.74
C ALA A 18 -3.14 -27.73 -15.82
N GLN A 19 -2.75 -26.57 -16.35
CA GLN A 19 -2.35 -25.43 -15.53
C GLN A 19 -3.56 -25.11 -14.65
N GLN A 20 -3.49 -25.44 -13.37
CA GLN A 20 -4.44 -24.96 -12.37
C GLN A 20 -4.39 -23.44 -12.37
N ARG A 21 -5.29 -22.83 -13.16
CA ARG A 21 -5.73 -21.45 -12.98
C ARG A 21 -6.25 -21.40 -11.55
N SER A 22 -5.52 -20.69 -10.69
CA SER A 22 -6.05 -20.25 -9.41
C SER A 22 -7.34 -19.49 -9.72
N GLU A 23 -8.48 -20.13 -9.46
CA GLU A 23 -9.78 -19.47 -9.46
C GLU A 23 -9.74 -18.43 -8.32
N LYS A 24 -9.39 -17.20 -8.70
CA LYS A 24 -9.61 -16.01 -7.88
C LYS A 24 -11.13 -15.96 -7.61
N PRO A 25 -11.58 -15.96 -6.35
CA PRO A 25 -12.99 -16.07 -6.06
C PRO A 25 -13.74 -14.87 -6.67
N ALA A 26 -14.95 -15.18 -7.13
CA ALA A 26 -15.89 -14.30 -7.77
C ALA A 26 -15.94 -12.92 -7.11
N ILE A 27 -15.89 -11.90 -7.98
CA ILE A 27 -16.05 -10.49 -7.67
C ILE A 27 -17.32 -10.31 -6.84
N SER A 28 -17.17 -10.13 -5.53
CA SER A 28 -18.20 -9.51 -4.74
C SER A 28 -18.23 -8.04 -5.13
N GLU A 29 -19.38 -7.58 -5.59
CA GLU A 29 -19.71 -6.17 -5.66
C GLU A 29 -19.56 -5.58 -4.26
N THR A 30 -18.35 -5.10 -3.98
CA THR A 30 -18.04 -4.24 -2.85
C THR A 30 -17.54 -2.94 -3.48
N THR A 31 -18.48 -2.09 -3.86
CA THR A 31 -18.27 -0.64 -3.81
C THR A 31 -17.92 -0.32 -2.37
N ASP A 32 -16.65 -0.45 -2.01
CA ASP A 32 -16.12 -0.04 -0.71
C ASP A 32 -15.76 1.45 -0.86
N PRO A 33 -16.60 2.38 -0.39
CA PRO A 33 -16.46 3.80 -0.67
C PRO A 33 -15.54 4.37 0.39
N VAL A 34 -14.23 4.13 0.27
CA VAL A 34 -13.30 4.63 1.29
C VAL A 34 -13.31 6.16 1.30
N LEU A 35 -13.59 6.79 0.17
CA LEU A 35 -13.72 8.24 0.05
C LEU A 35 -14.65 8.58 -1.14
N ASN A 36 -15.90 8.98 -0.89
CA ASN A 36 -16.77 9.63 -1.89
C ASN A 36 -16.27 11.06 -2.17
N LEU A 37 -15.01 11.19 -2.54
CA LEU A 37 -14.39 12.47 -2.87
C LEU A 37 -14.64 12.80 -4.34
N PRO A 38 -14.81 14.09 -4.68
CA PRO A 38 -14.93 14.52 -6.06
C PRO A 38 -13.65 14.16 -6.83
N VAL A 39 -13.82 13.59 -8.01
CA VAL A 39 -12.71 13.30 -8.93
C VAL A 39 -12.62 14.44 -9.93
N LEU A 40 -11.50 15.16 -9.91
CA LEU A 40 -11.18 16.15 -10.93
C LEU A 40 -10.52 15.44 -12.11
N GLU A 41 -11.08 15.58 -13.32
CA GLU A 41 -10.56 14.95 -14.53
C GLU A 41 -9.08 15.30 -14.78
N GLU A 42 -8.71 16.59 -14.64
CA GLU A 42 -7.33 17.06 -14.74
C GLU A 42 -6.38 16.33 -13.75
N ALA A 43 -6.83 16.14 -12.50
CA ALA A 43 -6.02 15.42 -11.51
C ALA A 43 -5.89 13.93 -11.85
N GLN A 44 -6.94 13.34 -12.45
CA GLN A 44 -6.94 11.95 -12.87
C GLN A 44 -5.98 11.70 -14.04
N GLU A 45 -5.97 12.60 -15.03
CA GLU A 45 -5.01 12.57 -16.13
C GLU A 45 -3.57 12.68 -15.61
N LEU A 46 -3.31 13.64 -14.72
CA LEU A 46 -2.00 13.80 -14.07
C LEU A 46 -1.56 12.54 -13.33
N CYS A 47 -2.48 11.83 -12.66
CA CYS A 47 -2.15 10.56 -11.99
C CYS A 47 -1.58 9.53 -12.98
N PHE A 48 -2.13 9.41 -14.18
CA PHE A 48 -1.60 8.49 -15.20
C PHE A 48 -0.30 9.00 -15.84
N ASP A 49 -0.15 10.31 -16.00
CA ASP A 49 1.06 10.92 -16.56
C ASP A 49 2.27 10.83 -15.63
N VAL A 50 2.05 10.80 -14.31
CA VAL A 50 3.09 10.52 -13.30
C VAL A 50 3.83 9.19 -13.56
N ALA A 51 3.17 8.21 -14.21
CA ALA A 51 3.82 6.96 -14.60
C ALA A 51 4.86 7.13 -15.72
N LYS A 52 4.66 8.13 -16.59
CA LYS A 52 5.47 8.40 -17.79
C LYS A 52 6.72 9.25 -17.49
N ASP A 53 6.78 9.87 -16.32
CA ASP A 53 7.91 10.72 -15.94
C ASP A 53 9.23 9.92 -15.89
N GLU A 54 10.10 10.21 -16.86
CA GLU A 54 11.48 9.74 -16.87
C GLU A 54 12.34 10.61 -15.95
N VAL A 55 13.02 9.94 -15.02
CA VAL A 55 13.92 10.52 -14.03
C VAL A 55 13.24 11.49 -13.06
N ALA A 56 12.73 10.90 -12.00
CA ALA A 56 12.36 11.65 -10.81
C ALA A 56 13.57 11.75 -9.88
N TRP A 57 14.00 12.98 -9.56
CA TRP A 57 15.05 13.20 -8.58
C TRP A 57 14.44 13.22 -7.17
N ARG A 58 15.27 12.96 -6.15
CA ARG A 58 14.85 13.10 -4.75
C ARG A 58 15.44 14.36 -4.14
N ASP A 59 14.61 15.11 -3.42
CA ASP A 59 15.08 16.28 -2.70
C ASP A 59 15.85 15.93 -1.41
N ARG A 60 16.26 16.96 -0.69
CA ARG A 60 16.94 16.86 0.61
C ARG A 60 16.10 16.23 1.71
N TYR A 61 14.79 16.12 1.52
CA TYR A 61 13.84 15.43 2.40
C TYR A 61 13.49 14.03 1.86
N HIS A 62 14.18 13.58 0.81
CA HIS A 62 13.98 12.33 0.10
C HIS A 62 12.62 12.18 -0.61
N TYR A 63 11.90 13.28 -0.83
CA TYR A 63 10.69 13.28 -1.64
C TYR A 63 11.02 13.19 -3.12
N LEU A 64 10.26 12.36 -3.82
CA LEU A 64 10.29 12.24 -5.26
C LEU A 64 9.68 13.48 -5.91
N HIS A 65 10.41 14.02 -6.90
CA HIS A 65 9.99 15.13 -7.72
C HIS A 65 9.95 14.74 -9.19
N SER A 66 8.86 15.08 -9.84
CA SER A 66 8.70 15.03 -11.29
C SER A 66 7.64 16.06 -11.69
N HIS A 67 7.60 16.44 -12.97
CA HIS A 67 6.70 17.47 -13.46
C HIS A 67 5.24 17.18 -13.09
N HIS A 68 4.73 15.99 -13.41
CA HIS A 68 3.33 15.66 -13.15
C HIS A 68 3.06 15.39 -11.66
N LEU A 69 4.04 14.88 -10.91
CA LEU A 69 3.89 14.68 -9.46
C LEU A 69 3.84 16.01 -8.71
N ASP A 70 4.66 16.97 -9.10
CA ASP A 70 4.66 18.32 -8.53
C ASP A 70 3.37 19.07 -8.89
N ALA A 71 2.85 18.91 -10.11
CA ALA A 71 1.55 19.45 -10.50
C ALA A 71 0.40 18.83 -9.68
N LEU A 72 0.43 17.52 -9.48
CA LEU A 72 -0.56 16.81 -8.66
C LEU A 72 -0.53 17.30 -7.20
N VAL A 73 0.65 17.52 -6.64
CA VAL A 73 0.81 18.09 -5.30
C VAL A 73 0.34 19.55 -5.24
N ALA A 74 0.57 20.34 -6.30
CA ALA A 74 0.10 21.73 -6.38
C ALA A 74 -1.43 21.85 -6.43
N LEU A 75 -2.14 20.84 -6.94
CA LEU A 75 -3.61 20.77 -6.87
C LEU A 75 -4.14 20.57 -5.44
N GLY A 76 -3.30 20.08 -4.52
CA GLY A 76 -3.63 19.92 -3.10
C GLY A 76 -4.77 18.94 -2.86
N GLU A 77 -5.70 19.28 -1.98
CA GLU A 77 -6.82 18.40 -1.59
C GLU A 77 -7.71 17.98 -2.76
N ARG A 78 -7.82 18.84 -3.79
CA ARG A 78 -8.59 18.56 -5.01
C ARG A 78 -8.06 17.35 -5.79
N ALA A 79 -6.80 16.96 -5.59
CA ALA A 79 -6.22 15.78 -6.22
C ALA A 79 -6.53 14.47 -5.48
N ILE A 80 -6.97 14.51 -4.21
CA ILE A 80 -7.07 13.31 -3.37
C ILE A 80 -8.07 12.31 -3.95
N GLY A 81 -9.25 12.77 -4.39
CA GLY A 81 -10.25 11.89 -5.00
C GLY A 81 -9.72 11.14 -6.22
N ALA A 82 -9.02 11.85 -7.11
CA ALA A 82 -8.40 11.25 -8.29
C ALA A 82 -7.29 10.26 -7.92
N ILE A 83 -6.41 10.63 -6.99
CA ILE A 83 -5.34 9.76 -6.49
C ILE A 83 -5.90 8.44 -5.96
N VAL A 84 -6.95 8.52 -5.12
CA VAL A 84 -7.58 7.36 -4.49
C VAL A 84 -8.18 6.43 -5.55
N VAL A 85 -8.94 6.99 -6.50
CA VAL A 85 -9.57 6.22 -7.56
C VAL A 85 -8.54 5.53 -8.45
N VAL A 86 -7.51 6.26 -8.90
CA VAL A 86 -6.48 5.70 -9.78
C VAL A 86 -5.66 4.65 -9.05
N TRP A 87 -5.29 4.88 -7.78
CA TRP A 87 -4.58 3.89 -6.97
C TRP A 87 -5.42 2.61 -6.82
N GLN A 88 -6.71 2.73 -6.47
CA GLN A 88 -7.60 1.59 -6.25
C GLN A 88 -7.83 0.79 -7.53
N GLN A 89 -8.04 1.48 -8.65
CA GLN A 89 -8.18 0.86 -9.96
C GLN A 89 -6.91 0.07 -10.31
N THR A 90 -5.76 0.74 -10.23
CA THR A 90 -4.45 0.13 -10.52
C THR A 90 -4.20 -1.09 -9.62
N TYR A 91 -4.55 -1.00 -8.34
CA TYR A 91 -4.39 -2.12 -7.40
C TYR A 91 -5.26 -3.33 -7.77
N LYS A 92 -6.55 -3.10 -8.05
CA LYS A 92 -7.50 -4.16 -8.42
C LYS A 92 -7.13 -4.86 -9.72
N GLU A 93 -6.62 -4.09 -10.69
CA GLU A 93 -6.20 -4.57 -12.01
C GLU A 93 -4.81 -5.22 -12.01
N GLY A 94 -4.04 -5.14 -10.90
CA GLY A 94 -2.67 -5.63 -10.85
C GLY A 94 -1.69 -4.79 -11.68
N GLY A 95 -1.96 -3.50 -11.82
CA GLY A 95 -1.14 -2.55 -12.55
C GLY A 95 0.18 -2.19 -11.84
N PRO A 96 0.95 -1.24 -12.40
CA PRO A 96 2.32 -0.98 -11.96
C PRO A 96 2.39 -0.46 -10.50
N GLU A 97 3.11 -1.19 -9.65
CA GLU A 97 3.35 -0.81 -8.24
C GLU A 97 4.01 0.57 -8.13
N GLY A 98 4.94 0.88 -9.04
CA GLY A 98 5.65 2.16 -9.05
C GLY A 98 4.71 3.37 -9.19
N LEU A 99 3.62 3.25 -9.97
CA LEU A 99 2.60 4.31 -10.04
C LEU A 99 1.93 4.48 -8.67
N ARG A 100 1.47 3.39 -8.07
CA ARG A 100 0.82 3.40 -6.75
C ARG A 100 1.71 4.03 -5.68
N TRP A 101 3.02 3.76 -5.70
CA TRP A 101 3.96 4.38 -4.75
C TRP A 101 4.08 5.89 -4.95
N LYS A 102 4.20 6.35 -6.21
CA LYS A 102 4.25 7.78 -6.55
C LYS A 102 2.97 8.50 -6.10
N LEU A 103 1.81 7.86 -6.26
CA LEU A 103 0.52 8.39 -5.81
C LEU A 103 0.44 8.54 -4.28
N LEU A 104 0.93 7.55 -3.52
CA LEU A 104 1.01 7.66 -2.05
C LEU A 104 2.02 8.74 -1.61
N GLU A 105 3.10 8.94 -2.37
CA GLU A 105 4.07 10.00 -2.13
C GLU A 105 3.51 11.40 -2.45
N ALA A 106 2.63 11.51 -3.45
CA ALA A 106 1.85 12.73 -3.66
C ALA A 106 0.99 13.05 -2.44
N LEU A 107 0.25 12.05 -1.91
CA LEU A 107 -0.56 12.24 -0.71
C LEU A 107 0.28 12.70 0.48
N LEU A 108 1.43 12.05 0.71
CA LEU A 108 2.39 12.41 1.77
C LEU A 108 2.69 13.92 1.77
N ARG A 109 2.92 14.47 0.58
CA ARG A 109 3.24 15.89 0.34
C ARG A 109 2.02 16.80 0.42
N ILE A 110 0.85 16.34 -0.02
CA ILE A 110 -0.42 17.08 0.13
C ILE A 110 -0.79 17.24 1.61
N ALA A 111 -0.48 16.24 2.44
CA ALA A 111 -0.61 16.30 3.90
C ALA A 111 -2.00 16.74 4.40
N SER A 112 -3.05 16.20 3.79
CA SER A 112 -4.43 16.54 4.13
C SER A 112 -5.07 15.53 5.08
N PRO A 113 -5.80 16.00 6.11
CA PRO A 113 -6.70 15.19 6.92
C PRO A 113 -7.71 14.36 6.13
N GLU A 114 -8.08 14.77 4.92
CA GLU A 114 -9.04 14.06 4.05
C GLU A 114 -8.47 12.75 3.49
N ALA A 115 -7.15 12.63 3.39
CA ALA A 115 -6.50 11.42 2.90
C ALA A 115 -6.40 10.30 3.96
N VAL A 116 -6.64 10.61 5.25
CA VAL A 116 -6.45 9.67 6.35
C VAL A 116 -7.30 8.38 6.23
N PRO A 117 -8.60 8.43 5.87
CA PRO A 117 -9.38 7.20 5.66
C PRO A 117 -8.77 6.28 4.61
N PHE A 118 -8.22 6.86 3.53
CA PHE A 118 -7.55 6.09 2.49
C PHE A 118 -6.20 5.53 2.92
N LEU A 119 -5.39 6.28 3.67
CA LEU A 119 -4.16 5.73 4.24
C LEU A 119 -4.42 4.56 5.18
N ASN A 120 -5.48 4.65 6.00
CA ASN A 120 -5.92 3.55 6.86
C ASN A 120 -6.33 2.32 6.05
N TYR A 121 -6.98 2.53 4.89
CA TYR A 121 -7.28 1.46 3.94
C TYR A 121 -6.00 0.83 3.37
N VAL A 122 -5.03 1.65 2.93
CA VAL A 122 -3.74 1.17 2.39
C VAL A 122 -2.95 0.39 3.43
N LEU A 123 -2.93 0.84 4.70
CA LEU A 123 -2.31 0.10 5.81
C LEU A 123 -2.90 -1.29 5.97
N LYS A 124 -4.22 -1.44 5.75
CA LYS A 124 -4.93 -2.70 5.88
C LYS A 124 -4.70 -3.60 4.66
N GLU A 125 -5.01 -3.10 3.48
CA GLU A 125 -5.19 -3.87 2.24
C GLU A 125 -3.99 -3.79 1.28
N GLY A 126 -3.13 -2.78 1.37
CA GLY A 126 -2.02 -2.57 0.45
C GLY A 126 -0.87 -3.57 0.64
N GLU A 127 0.11 -3.51 -0.25
CA GLU A 127 1.34 -4.31 -0.15
C GLU A 127 2.32 -3.72 0.88
N ASN A 128 3.29 -4.51 1.36
CA ASN A 128 4.19 -4.07 2.43
C ASN A 128 4.90 -2.75 2.12
N ARG A 129 5.32 -2.54 0.87
CA ARG A 129 5.95 -1.27 0.48
C ARG A 129 5.01 -0.07 0.63
N GLU A 130 3.74 -0.26 0.30
CA GLU A 130 2.70 0.76 0.39
C GLU A 130 2.28 1.00 1.83
N LYS A 131 2.19 -0.06 2.64
CA LYS A 131 1.99 0.03 4.09
C LYS A 131 3.09 0.85 4.74
N ILE A 132 4.34 0.67 4.32
CA ILE A 132 5.48 1.48 4.79
C ILE A 132 5.29 2.95 4.40
N ILE A 133 4.87 3.25 3.17
CA ILE A 133 4.63 4.63 2.72
C ILE A 133 3.46 5.25 3.50
N ALA A 134 2.33 4.54 3.66
CA ALA A 134 1.19 5.00 4.44
C ALA A 134 1.54 5.23 5.91
N ALA A 135 2.36 4.37 6.51
CA ALA A 135 2.89 4.58 7.85
C ALA A 135 3.82 5.80 7.94
N ARG A 136 4.59 6.11 6.90
CA ARG A 136 5.37 7.38 6.83
C ARG A 136 4.45 8.59 6.75
N CYS A 137 3.36 8.55 5.98
CA CYS A 137 2.36 9.61 5.99
C CYS A 137 1.80 9.84 7.40
N ALA A 138 1.40 8.77 8.09
CA ALA A 138 0.91 8.86 9.47
C ALA A 138 1.98 9.40 10.45
N LEU A 139 3.26 9.05 10.24
CA LEU A 139 4.38 9.59 11.01
C LEU A 139 4.53 11.10 10.82
N GLU A 140 4.61 11.56 9.57
CA GLU A 140 4.82 12.99 9.28
C GLU A 140 3.63 13.84 9.73
N TRP A 141 2.40 13.35 9.52
CA TRP A 141 1.19 14.11 9.86
C TRP A 141 0.85 14.05 11.35
N GLY A 142 1.20 12.96 12.02
CA GLY A 142 0.94 12.79 13.45
C GLY A 142 -0.54 12.69 13.83
N ASP A 143 -1.41 12.32 12.88
CA ASP A 143 -2.86 12.27 13.09
C ASP A 143 -3.27 10.98 13.83
N GLU A 144 -3.93 11.16 14.98
CA GLU A 144 -4.35 10.08 15.88
C GLU A 144 -5.37 9.11 15.27
N ARG A 145 -6.09 9.52 14.22
CA ARG A 145 -7.04 8.65 13.50
C ARG A 145 -6.34 7.48 12.81
N ASN A 146 -5.01 7.50 12.68
CA ASN A 146 -4.22 6.37 12.16
C ASN A 146 -3.89 5.30 13.21
N VAL A 147 -4.01 5.58 14.52
CA VAL A 147 -3.49 4.70 15.59
C VAL A 147 -4.04 3.29 15.48
N ALA A 148 -5.35 3.15 15.27
CA ALA A 148 -5.98 1.82 15.17
C ALA A 148 -5.42 1.00 14.00
N ALA A 149 -5.27 1.61 12.82
CA ALA A 149 -4.76 0.95 11.62
C ALA A 149 -3.27 0.59 11.76
N LEU A 150 -2.47 1.49 12.35
CA LEU A 150 -1.05 1.24 12.64
C LEU A 150 -0.86 0.09 13.63
N ILE A 151 -1.67 0.04 14.70
CA ILE A 151 -1.63 -1.05 15.68
C ILE A 151 -2.02 -2.39 15.03
N ALA A 152 -2.98 -2.40 14.09
CA ALA A 152 -3.34 -3.61 13.37
C ALA A 152 -2.18 -4.20 12.55
N GLN A 153 -1.19 -3.38 12.17
CA GLN A 153 0.02 -3.86 11.49
C GLN A 153 1.08 -4.44 12.43
N MET A 154 0.90 -4.41 13.76
CA MET A 154 1.88 -4.96 14.71
C MET A 154 2.01 -6.49 14.68
N ASP A 155 1.18 -7.20 13.91
CA ASP A 155 1.32 -8.64 13.61
C ASP A 155 1.86 -8.90 12.20
N ASN A 156 2.24 -7.84 11.46
CA ASN A 156 2.75 -8.01 10.10
C ASN A 156 4.06 -8.83 10.11
N VAL A 157 4.19 -9.73 9.14
CA VAL A 157 5.37 -10.59 8.99
C VAL A 157 6.60 -9.78 8.61
N ASP A 158 6.40 -8.67 7.89
CA ASP A 158 7.45 -7.78 7.41
C ASP A 158 7.88 -6.80 8.48
N VAL A 159 9.14 -6.92 8.86
CA VAL A 159 9.78 -6.15 9.92
C VAL A 159 9.89 -4.67 9.57
N GLU A 160 10.02 -4.32 8.28
CA GLU A 160 10.08 -2.92 7.87
C GLU A 160 8.72 -2.23 8.08
N VAL A 161 7.62 -2.96 7.85
CA VAL A 161 6.26 -2.47 8.16
C VAL A 161 6.11 -2.24 9.66
N LEU A 162 6.57 -3.19 10.50
CA LEU A 162 6.57 -3.03 11.96
C LEU A 162 7.35 -1.78 12.39
N CYS A 163 8.55 -1.57 11.83
CA CYS A 163 9.40 -0.40 12.08
C CYS A 163 8.73 0.91 11.71
N ALA A 164 8.15 0.99 10.51
CA ALA A 164 7.47 2.19 10.04
C ALA A 164 6.26 2.52 10.92
N CYS A 165 5.42 1.52 11.22
CA CYS A 165 4.22 1.72 12.03
C CYS A 165 4.56 2.11 13.47
N ALA A 166 5.58 1.50 14.09
CA ALA A 166 5.98 1.84 15.45
C ALA A 166 6.63 3.23 15.55
N ALA A 167 7.35 3.68 14.52
CA ALA A 167 7.84 5.05 14.46
C ALA A 167 6.67 6.04 14.44
N ALA A 168 5.65 5.80 13.59
CA ALA A 168 4.45 6.60 13.55
C ALA A 168 3.70 6.61 14.89
N LEU A 169 3.51 5.44 15.51
CA LEU A 169 2.86 5.31 16.81
C LEU A 169 3.60 6.05 17.93
N ARG A 170 4.94 6.03 17.93
CA ARG A 170 5.75 6.82 18.87
C ARG A 170 5.49 8.31 18.68
N ARG A 171 5.44 8.78 17.44
CA ARG A 171 5.23 10.19 17.11
C ARG A 171 3.83 10.69 17.50
N ILE A 172 2.82 9.82 17.35
CA ILE A 172 1.43 10.12 17.66
C ILE A 172 1.15 10.04 19.17
N THR A 173 1.60 8.97 19.83
CA THR A 173 1.23 8.70 21.23
C THR A 173 2.29 9.12 22.25
N GLY A 174 3.49 9.51 21.79
CA GLY A 174 4.65 9.79 22.65
C GLY A 174 5.26 8.55 23.32
N CYS A 175 4.61 7.38 23.23
CA CYS A 175 5.06 6.16 23.89
C CYS A 175 6.19 5.49 23.11
N TYR A 176 7.16 4.91 23.82
CA TYR A 176 8.27 4.18 23.19
C TYR A 176 8.41 2.78 23.75
N PHE A 177 8.19 1.76 22.90
CA PHE A 177 8.27 0.35 23.28
C PHE A 177 9.51 -0.38 22.75
N GLY A 178 10.49 0.36 22.22
CA GLY A 178 11.78 -0.22 21.82
C GLY A 178 11.83 -0.73 20.39
N LEU A 179 11.09 -0.15 19.44
CA LEU A 179 11.12 -0.60 18.05
C LEU A 179 12.04 0.31 17.22
N GLU A 180 13.32 -0.06 17.16
CA GLU A 180 14.35 0.60 16.35
C GLU A 180 14.80 -0.32 15.20
N ARG A 181 15.07 0.26 14.02
CA ARG A 181 15.57 -0.50 12.85
C ARG A 181 16.87 -1.27 13.13
N ARG A 182 17.70 -0.80 14.07
CA ARG A 182 18.99 -1.42 14.40
C ARG A 182 18.90 -2.65 15.31
N LEU A 183 17.72 -2.94 15.86
CA LEU A 183 17.53 -4.10 16.72
C LEU A 183 17.35 -5.37 15.89
N ASP A 184 17.61 -6.52 16.51
CA ASP A 184 17.29 -7.81 15.91
C ASP A 184 15.77 -8.00 15.77
N GLU A 185 15.38 -8.90 14.87
CA GLU A 185 13.97 -9.18 14.57
C GLU A 185 13.18 -9.63 15.80
N THR A 186 13.79 -10.40 16.70
CA THR A 186 13.10 -10.89 17.92
C THR A 186 12.75 -9.72 18.83
N SER A 187 13.68 -8.77 18.99
CA SER A 187 13.46 -7.54 19.74
C SER A 187 12.37 -6.67 19.11
N GLN A 188 12.37 -6.53 17.78
CA GLN A 188 11.36 -5.75 17.05
C GLN A 188 9.97 -6.37 17.20
N ARG A 189 9.83 -7.70 17.05
CA ARG A 189 8.55 -8.41 17.26
C ARG A 189 8.05 -8.29 18.70
N ARG A 190 8.96 -8.34 19.69
CA ARG A 190 8.61 -8.12 21.09
C ARG A 190 8.07 -6.71 21.32
N ALA A 191 8.69 -5.70 20.72
CA ALA A 191 8.22 -4.31 20.80
C ALA A 191 6.85 -4.14 20.13
N ALA A 192 6.62 -4.76 18.97
CA ALA A 192 5.33 -4.73 18.28
C ALA A 192 4.21 -5.35 19.15
N LYS A 193 4.51 -6.48 19.81
CA LYS A 193 3.58 -7.10 20.77
C LYS A 193 3.23 -6.16 21.93
N LYS A 194 4.20 -5.40 22.45
CA LYS A 194 3.94 -4.41 23.52
C LYS A 194 3.00 -3.31 23.05
N TRP A 195 3.18 -2.78 21.84
CA TRP A 195 2.27 -1.80 21.24
C TRP A 195 0.82 -2.33 21.21
N LYS A 196 0.62 -3.55 20.70
CA LYS A 196 -0.70 -4.18 20.61
C LYS A 196 -1.35 -4.37 21.99
N LEU A 197 -0.60 -4.88 22.96
CA LEU A 197 -1.11 -5.09 24.33
C LEU A 197 -1.47 -3.76 25.01
N TRP A 198 -0.63 -2.73 24.84
CA TRP A 198 -0.91 -1.40 25.38
C TRP A 198 -2.21 -0.83 24.79
N TYR A 199 -2.39 -0.89 23.47
CA TYR A 199 -3.60 -0.38 22.82
C TYR A 199 -4.87 -1.14 23.26
N GLN A 200 -4.79 -2.47 23.37
CA GLN A 200 -5.89 -3.28 23.88
C GLN A 200 -6.26 -2.94 25.33
N ALA A 201 -5.26 -2.63 26.18
CA ALA A 201 -5.52 -2.19 27.54
C ALA A 201 -6.25 -0.83 27.58
N GLN A 202 -5.85 0.12 26.73
CA GLN A 202 -6.52 1.43 26.60
C GLN A 202 -7.99 1.29 26.20
N ILE A 203 -8.29 0.45 25.21
CA ILE A 203 -9.68 0.18 24.80
C ILE A 203 -10.49 -0.43 25.95
N ARG A 204 -9.90 -1.36 26.71
CA ARG A 204 -10.58 -1.98 27.86
C ARG A 204 -10.87 -0.98 28.97
N SER A 205 -9.93 -0.08 29.28
CA SER A 205 -10.15 0.96 30.29
C SER A 205 -11.13 2.04 29.85
N ALA A 206 -11.32 2.22 28.54
CA ALA A 206 -12.28 3.20 28.00
C ALA A 206 -13.72 2.65 27.93
N ARG A 207 -13.95 1.37 28.20
CA ARG A 207 -15.30 0.78 28.29
C ARG A 207 -15.80 0.94 29.75
N PRO A 208 -16.94 1.60 29.98
CA PRO A 208 -17.52 1.78 31.31
C PRO A 208 -18.02 0.46 31.93
#